data_AF-A0A5D6XJ59-F1
#
_entry.id   AF-A0A5D6XJ59-F1
#
_cell.length_a   1.000
_cell.length_b   1.000
_cell.length_c   1.000
_cell.angle_alpha   90.00
_cell.angle_beta   90.00
_cell.angle_gamma   90.00
#
_symmetry.space_group_name_H-M   'P 1'
#
loop_
_entity.id
_entity.type
_entity.pdbx_description
1 polymer ?
#
loop_
_entity_poly.entity_id
_entity_poly.type
_entity_poly.pdbx_seq_one_letter_code
_entity_poly.pdbx_strand_id
1 'polypeptide(L)'
;MSFADFAGGNSSAVAHNHNHNHNGGFRGVVHSGDVTAGLSSKSRLAIDGATLKLEQFNRQVLAIKRAANAFGGGPKGRGTAGAALDDDPSDRIRFACLLQEELAKALRLIPQESASALLKKKLCKDFEAISNQLEAAVVQISAQEQAIQSALVAQSQDADRSGRIVAEHQGQVIEFQELENEIAHNEALIEEREKDIDKIHQSVAQVQEIFRDLAAIVGEQQTAIDEIETNVHDTLDKTQRGRDEVQKAADMQSRCVIQ
;
A
#
# COMPACT_ATOMS: atom_id res chain seq x y z
N MET A 1 42.95 -16.24 53.66
CA MET A 1 42.10 -15.59 52.64
C MET A 1 40.71 -16.17 52.81
N SER A 2 39.81 -15.52 53.57
CA SER A 2 38.94 -14.38 53.24
C SER A 2 37.67 -14.79 52.47
N PHE A 3 36.56 -14.70 53.20
CA PHE A 3 35.16 -14.39 52.87
C PHE A 3 34.63 -14.47 51.42
N ALA A 4 33.43 -15.06 51.34
CA ALA A 4 32.36 -14.88 50.36
C ALA A 4 32.25 -15.94 49.24
N ASP A 5 31.63 -17.04 49.64
CA ASP A 5 30.56 -17.71 48.90
C ASP A 5 29.41 -16.73 48.56
N PHE A 6 28.52 -17.13 47.64
CA PHE A 6 27.17 -16.57 47.40
C PHE A 6 26.95 -15.60 46.22
N ALA A 7 26.82 -16.16 45.01
CA ALA A 7 25.77 -15.88 44.01
C ALA A 7 26.12 -16.69 42.73
N GLY A 8 25.44 -17.80 42.45
CA GLY A 8 24.21 -17.78 41.64
C GLY A 8 24.57 -17.41 40.20
N GLY A 9 24.73 -18.32 39.24
CA GLY A 9 23.73 -19.29 38.83
C GLY A 9 23.36 -19.01 37.38
N ASN A 10 23.93 -19.82 36.48
CA ASN A 10 23.40 -20.20 35.17
C ASN A 10 22.98 -19.08 34.19
N SER A 11 23.92 -18.65 33.35
CA SER A 11 23.68 -17.85 32.15
C SER A 11 22.99 -18.69 31.07
N SER A 12 21.67 -18.62 30.99
CA SER A 12 20.88 -19.14 29.87
C SER A 12 20.54 -18.03 28.88
N ALA A 13 20.96 -18.26 27.63
CA ALA A 13 20.59 -17.62 26.38
C ALA A 13 19.43 -16.59 26.41
N VAL A 14 19.78 -15.32 26.18
CA VAL A 14 18.88 -14.31 25.61
C VAL A 14 19.52 -13.84 24.31
N ALA A 15 19.09 -14.43 23.20
CA ALA A 15 19.42 -13.98 21.86
C ALA A 15 18.77 -12.60 21.64
N HIS A 16 19.55 -11.53 21.74
CA HIS A 16 19.16 -10.21 21.28
C HIS A 16 19.09 -10.22 19.75
N ASN A 17 17.89 -10.42 19.20
CA ASN A 17 17.60 -10.20 17.79
C ASN A 17 17.67 -8.68 17.51
N HIS A 18 18.84 -8.18 17.14
CA HIS A 18 19.00 -6.84 16.59
C HIS A 18 18.39 -6.83 15.19
N ASN A 19 17.10 -6.52 15.09
CA ASN A 19 16.46 -6.18 13.83
C ASN A 19 17.06 -4.86 13.32
N HIS A 20 18.12 -4.93 12.51
CA HIS A 20 18.60 -3.81 11.72
C HIS A 20 17.54 -3.47 10.67
N ASN A 21 16.63 -2.58 11.06
CA ASN A 21 15.75 -1.86 10.15
C ASN A 21 16.61 -0.99 9.24
N HIS A 22 17.06 -1.55 8.11
CA HIS A 22 17.61 -0.78 7.00
C HIS A 22 16.49 0.09 6.43
N ASN A 23 16.32 1.26 7.03
CA ASN A 23 15.69 2.41 6.43
C ASN A 23 16.55 2.85 5.23
N GLY A 24 16.37 2.18 4.11
CA GLY A 24 16.89 2.57 2.81
C GLY A 24 16.17 3.84 2.36
N GLY A 25 16.55 4.97 2.96
CA GLY A 25 16.20 6.28 2.46
C GLY A 25 16.57 6.36 0.99
N PHE A 26 15.59 6.71 0.17
CA PHE A 26 15.71 7.00 -1.26
C PHE A 26 16.71 8.16 -1.44
N ARG A 27 18.01 7.86 -1.39
CA ARG A 27 19.09 8.77 -1.77
C ARG A 27 19.41 8.50 -3.23
N GLY A 28 19.14 9.52 -4.05
CA GLY A 28 19.58 9.56 -5.43
C GLY A 28 18.45 9.99 -6.35
N VAL A 29 18.15 11.28 -6.40
CA VAL A 29 17.67 11.87 -7.66
C VAL A 29 18.84 11.78 -8.63
N VAL A 30 18.95 10.62 -9.28
CA VAL A 30 19.75 10.47 -10.48
C VAL A 30 19.01 11.29 -11.53
N HIS A 31 19.67 12.32 -12.06
CA HIS A 31 19.20 13.03 -13.25
C HIS A 31 18.97 11.98 -14.33
N SER A 32 17.70 11.58 -14.48
CA SER A 32 17.28 10.67 -15.54
C SER A 32 17.28 11.53 -16.80
N GLY A 33 18.17 11.21 -17.75
CA GLY A 33 18.00 11.68 -19.12
C GLY A 33 16.57 11.38 -19.55
N ASP A 34 15.92 12.32 -20.23
CA ASP A 34 14.51 12.24 -20.59
C ASP A 34 14.24 10.96 -21.40
N VAL A 35 13.78 9.91 -20.69
CA VAL A 35 13.50 8.57 -21.26
C VAL A 35 12.35 8.64 -22.26
N THR A 36 11.62 9.77 -22.27
CA THR A 36 10.48 10.01 -23.14
C THR A 36 10.82 10.86 -24.37
N ALA A 37 12.08 11.30 -24.54
CA ALA A 37 12.51 12.17 -25.63
C ALA A 37 12.26 11.57 -27.03
N GLY A 38 12.23 10.24 -27.16
CA GLY A 38 11.93 9.52 -28.40
C GLY A 38 10.44 9.25 -28.68
N LEU A 39 9.54 9.65 -27.77
CA LEU A 39 8.11 9.34 -27.88
C LEU A 39 7.32 10.46 -28.58
N SER A 40 6.23 10.08 -29.23
CA SER A 40 5.19 11.00 -29.70
C SER A 40 4.72 11.90 -28.55
N SER A 41 4.40 13.17 -28.86
CA SER A 41 3.89 14.13 -27.87
C SER A 41 2.65 13.61 -27.15
N LYS A 42 1.78 12.88 -27.87
CA LYS A 42 0.58 12.23 -27.30
C LYS A 42 0.95 11.10 -26.32
N SER A 43 1.91 10.25 -26.69
CA SER A 43 2.39 9.15 -25.86
C SER A 43 3.06 9.68 -24.58
N ARG A 44 3.85 10.75 -24.69
CA ARG A 44 4.45 11.47 -23.56
C ARG A 44 3.40 11.95 -22.57
N LEU A 45 2.43 12.73 -23.03
CA LEU A 45 1.37 13.28 -22.16
C LEU A 45 0.56 12.18 -21.47
N ALA A 46 0.25 11.08 -22.18
CA ALA A 46 -0.48 9.96 -21.60
C ALA A 46 0.34 9.25 -20.50
N ILE A 47 1.63 9.03 -20.73
CA ILE A 47 2.54 8.40 -19.76
C ILE A 47 2.75 9.30 -18.55
N ASP A 48 2.97 10.60 -18.74
CA ASP A 48 3.16 11.56 -17.65
C ASP A 48 1.90 11.64 -16.79
N GLY A 49 0.72 11.70 -17.42
CA GLY A 49 -0.57 11.68 -16.73
C GLY A 49 -0.79 10.40 -15.92
N ALA A 50 -0.51 9.23 -16.50
CA ALA A 50 -0.60 7.95 -15.80
C ALA A 50 0.42 7.86 -14.65
N THR A 51 1.64 8.36 -14.85
CA THR A 51 2.69 8.39 -13.82
C THR A 51 2.28 9.25 -12.64
N LEU A 52 1.74 10.45 -12.88
CA LEU A 52 1.26 11.33 -11.83
C LEU A 52 0.13 10.68 -11.02
N LYS A 53 -0.84 10.03 -11.69
CA LYS A 53 -1.94 9.32 -11.04
C LYS A 53 -1.43 8.13 -10.21
N LEU A 54 -0.45 7.39 -10.72
CA LEU A 54 0.21 6.29 -10.00
C LEU A 54 0.89 6.78 -8.72
N GLU A 55 1.58 7.92 -8.78
CA GLU A 55 2.18 8.49 -7.58
C GLU A 55 1.14 8.98 -6.56
N GLN A 56 0.05 9.60 -7.03
CA GLN A 56 -1.06 10.02 -6.17
C GLN A 56 -1.69 8.82 -5.48
N PHE A 57 -1.96 7.74 -6.24
CA PHE A 57 -2.47 6.49 -5.72
C PHE A 57 -1.52 5.87 -4.69
N ASN A 58 -0.23 5.77 -5.00
CA ASN A 58 0.77 5.25 -4.06
C ASN A 58 0.82 6.05 -2.75
N ARG A 59 0.81 7.39 -2.84
CA ARG A 59 0.76 8.26 -1.65
C ARG A 59 -0.46 7.94 -0.80
N GLN A 60 -1.64 7.77 -1.41
CA GLN A 60 -2.86 7.45 -0.69
C GLN A 60 -2.81 6.07 -0.02
N VAL A 61 -2.35 5.04 -0.73
CA VAL A 61 -2.21 3.67 -0.19
C VAL A 61 -1.24 3.62 0.98
N LEU A 62 -0.09 4.31 0.88
CA LEU A 62 0.85 4.43 2.00
C LEU A 62 0.22 5.14 3.20
N ALA A 63 -0.61 6.13 2.94
CA ALA A 63 -1.30 6.85 3.98
C ALA A 63 -2.33 5.95 4.69
N ILE A 64 -3.12 5.16 3.95
CA ILE A 64 -4.05 4.15 4.47
C ILE A 64 -3.30 3.11 5.31
N LYS A 65 -2.18 2.58 4.80
CA LYS A 65 -1.33 1.62 5.53
C LYS A 65 -0.81 2.18 6.85
N ARG A 66 -0.45 3.47 6.91
CA ARG A 66 -0.08 4.13 8.17
C ARG A 66 -1.27 4.23 9.12
N ALA A 67 -2.46 4.59 8.62
CA ALA A 67 -3.67 4.65 9.43
C ALA A 67 -4.06 3.27 9.97
N ALA A 68 -3.95 2.21 9.16
CA ALA A 68 -4.15 0.83 9.58
C ALA A 68 -3.24 0.44 10.75
N ASN A 69 -1.96 0.85 10.71
CA ASN A 69 -1.02 0.59 11.80
C ASN A 69 -1.27 1.47 13.03
N ALA A 70 -1.79 2.70 12.85
CA ALA A 70 -2.07 3.65 13.93
C ALA A 70 -3.38 3.32 14.68
N PHE A 71 -4.30 2.60 14.04
CA PHE A 71 -5.59 2.18 14.60
C PHE A 71 -5.46 1.29 15.86
N GLY A 72 -4.25 0.85 16.21
CA GLY A 72 -3.93 0.10 17.44
C GLY A 72 -3.94 0.92 18.74
N GLY A 73 -4.15 2.25 18.68
CA GLY A 73 -4.44 3.05 19.87
C GLY A 73 -5.87 2.80 20.33
N GLY A 74 -6.06 2.19 21.50
CA GLY A 74 -7.38 1.85 22.05
C GLY A 74 -8.38 3.01 22.12
N PRO A 75 -9.64 2.76 22.54
CA PRO A 75 -10.77 3.70 22.43
C PRO A 75 -10.55 5.11 23.02
N LYS A 76 -9.57 5.28 23.92
CA LYS A 76 -9.17 6.58 24.49
C LYS A 76 -8.16 7.40 23.66
N GLY A 77 -7.60 6.83 22.59
CA GLY A 77 -6.59 7.46 21.74
C GLY A 77 -7.13 8.31 20.58
N ARG A 78 -8.44 8.21 20.30
CA ARG A 78 -9.07 8.95 19.18
C ARG A 78 -9.37 10.43 19.53
N GLY A 79 -9.24 10.83 20.80
CA GLY A 79 -9.68 12.14 21.28
C GLY A 79 -8.60 13.20 21.55
N THR A 80 -7.29 12.87 21.55
CA THR A 80 -6.27 13.79 22.10
C THR A 80 -4.95 13.89 21.33
N ALA A 81 -4.96 13.69 20.01
CA ALA A 81 -3.81 14.02 19.17
C ALA A 81 -4.26 14.86 17.96
N GLY A 82 -4.08 16.18 18.08
CA GLY A 82 -3.88 17.12 16.96
C GLY A 82 -4.82 16.98 15.76
N ALA A 83 -5.91 17.75 15.77
CA ALA A 83 -6.79 18.00 14.64
C ALA A 83 -6.04 18.57 13.42
N ALA A 84 -5.47 17.68 12.61
CA ALA A 84 -5.10 17.94 11.23
C ALA A 84 -5.48 16.71 10.41
N LEU A 85 -6.75 16.68 9.97
CA LEU A 85 -7.25 15.82 8.90
C LEU A 85 -7.07 14.31 9.15
N ASP A 86 -7.66 13.77 10.22
CA ASP A 86 -7.90 12.32 10.27
C ASP A 86 -9.10 12.02 9.36
N ASP A 87 -8.85 11.97 8.05
CA ASP A 87 -9.86 11.46 7.11
C ASP A 87 -10.19 10.03 7.54
N ASP A 88 -11.48 9.75 7.73
CA ASP A 88 -11.99 8.43 8.08
C ASP A 88 -11.34 7.36 7.17
N PRO A 89 -10.86 6.21 7.70
CA PRO A 89 -10.27 5.16 6.87
C PRO A 89 -11.15 4.81 5.66
N SER A 90 -12.48 4.81 5.79
CA SER A 90 -13.41 4.54 4.69
C SER A 90 -13.32 5.61 3.60
N ASP A 91 -13.27 6.90 3.95
CA ASP A 91 -13.12 7.99 2.99
C ASP A 91 -11.80 7.90 2.23
N ARG A 92 -10.73 7.51 2.94
CA ARG A 92 -9.40 7.34 2.34
C ARG A 92 -9.37 6.16 1.38
N ILE A 93 -10.02 5.05 1.72
CA ILE A 93 -10.16 3.88 0.84
C ILE A 93 -11.01 4.22 -0.39
N ARG A 94 -12.12 4.93 -0.21
CA ARG A 94 -12.96 5.41 -1.32
C ARG A 94 -12.16 6.30 -2.28
N PHE A 95 -11.37 7.23 -1.76
CA PHE A 95 -10.51 8.08 -2.59
C PHE A 95 -9.42 7.26 -3.31
N ALA A 96 -8.85 6.24 -2.67
CA ALA A 96 -7.92 5.32 -3.33
C ALA A 96 -8.60 4.55 -4.47
N CYS A 97 -9.85 4.10 -4.30
CA CYS A 97 -10.62 3.43 -5.36
C CYS A 97 -10.87 4.35 -6.57
N LEU A 98 -11.20 5.63 -6.33
CA LEU A 98 -11.36 6.61 -7.41
C LEU A 98 -10.05 6.83 -8.18
N LEU A 99 -8.92 6.96 -7.46
CA LEU A 99 -7.61 7.08 -8.07
C LEU A 99 -7.23 5.83 -8.88
N GLN A 100 -7.59 4.64 -8.38
CA GLN A 100 -7.37 3.37 -9.07
C GLN A 100 -8.15 3.35 -10.41
N GLU A 101 -9.41 3.79 -10.42
CA GLU A 101 -10.23 3.87 -11.63
C GLU A 101 -9.68 4.89 -12.65
N GLU A 102 -9.29 6.08 -12.19
CA GLU A 102 -8.68 7.10 -13.06
C GLU A 102 -7.35 6.64 -13.65
N LEU A 103 -6.53 5.95 -12.86
CA LEU A 103 -5.27 5.37 -13.31
C LEU A 103 -5.48 4.26 -14.32
N ALA A 104 -6.45 3.37 -14.09
CA ALA A 104 -6.83 2.33 -15.04
C ALA A 104 -7.25 2.94 -16.39
N LYS A 105 -8.05 4.03 -16.38
CA LYS A 105 -8.42 4.78 -17.59
C LYS A 105 -7.19 5.39 -18.26
N ALA A 106 -6.28 6.00 -17.50
CA ALA A 106 -5.06 6.61 -18.04
C ALA A 106 -4.15 5.57 -18.72
N LEU A 107 -3.97 4.39 -18.12
CA LEU A 107 -3.17 3.30 -18.69
C LEU A 107 -3.75 2.74 -19.99
N ARG A 108 -5.08 2.69 -20.12
CA ARG A 108 -5.76 2.28 -21.36
C ARG A 108 -5.56 3.29 -22.50
N LEU A 109 -5.41 4.58 -22.19
CA LEU A 109 -5.19 5.65 -23.17
C LEU A 109 -3.77 5.70 -23.74
N ILE A 110 -2.79 5.02 -23.10
CA ILE A 110 -1.41 4.98 -23.59
C ILE A 110 -1.38 4.22 -24.93
N PRO A 111 -0.95 4.88 -26.03
CA PRO A 111 -0.82 4.24 -27.33
C PRO A 111 0.09 3.00 -27.26
N GLN A 112 -0.28 1.94 -27.98
CA GLN A 112 0.53 0.73 -28.15
C GLN A 112 1.59 1.00 -29.23
N GLU A 113 2.63 1.74 -28.87
CA GLU A 113 3.83 1.92 -29.69
C GLU A 113 4.97 1.12 -29.05
N SER A 114 5.88 0.54 -29.85
CA SER A 114 7.02 -0.22 -29.33
C SER A 114 7.88 0.59 -28.34
N ALA A 115 7.96 1.91 -28.54
CA ALA A 115 8.69 2.82 -27.65
C ALA A 115 7.97 3.11 -26.32
N SER A 116 6.62 3.16 -26.30
CA SER A 116 5.83 3.38 -25.08
C SER A 116 5.52 2.08 -24.32
N ALA A 117 5.67 0.92 -24.97
CA ALA A 117 5.34 -0.39 -24.42
C ALA A 117 6.11 -0.71 -23.12
N LEU A 118 7.40 -0.40 -23.06
CA LEU A 118 8.23 -0.62 -21.86
C LEU A 118 7.74 0.21 -20.67
N LEU A 119 7.45 1.48 -20.90
CA LEU A 119 6.97 2.39 -19.86
C LEU A 119 5.58 2.01 -19.40
N LYS A 120 4.68 1.67 -20.33
CA LYS A 120 3.34 1.15 -20.02
C LYS A 120 3.43 -0.11 -19.15
N LYS A 121 4.26 -1.08 -19.53
CA LYS A 121 4.47 -2.31 -18.76
C LYS A 121 5.00 -2.03 -17.35
N LYS A 122 5.97 -1.14 -17.22
CA LYS A 122 6.50 -0.72 -15.92
C LYS A 122 5.40 -0.12 -15.05
N LEU A 123 4.62 0.83 -15.61
CA LEU A 123 3.52 1.47 -14.88
C LEU A 123 2.46 0.47 -14.42
N CYS A 124 2.12 -0.51 -15.25
CA CYS A 124 1.14 -1.51 -14.87
C CYS A 124 1.64 -2.49 -13.82
N LYS A 125 2.92 -2.89 -13.86
CA LYS A 125 3.54 -3.69 -12.80
C LYS A 125 3.55 -2.95 -11.46
N ASP A 126 3.93 -1.67 -11.49
CA ASP A 126 3.90 -0.84 -10.28
C ASP A 126 2.46 -0.69 -9.76
N PHE A 127 1.51 -0.52 -10.67
CA PHE A 127 0.11 -0.39 -10.34
C PHE A 127 -0.45 -1.66 -9.68
N GLU A 128 -0.14 -2.84 -10.21
CA GLU A 128 -0.47 -4.13 -9.61
C GLU A 128 0.14 -4.24 -8.20
N ALA A 129 1.42 -3.92 -8.05
CA ALA A 129 2.10 -3.98 -6.76
C ALA A 129 1.51 -3.03 -5.71
N ILE A 130 1.13 -1.81 -6.09
CA ILE A 130 0.50 -0.84 -5.18
C ILE A 130 -0.94 -1.26 -4.86
N SER A 131 -1.67 -1.81 -5.83
CA SER A 131 -3.03 -2.31 -5.61
C SER A 131 -3.03 -3.45 -4.60
N ASN A 132 -2.09 -4.41 -4.72
CA ASN A 132 -1.93 -5.50 -3.75
C ASN A 132 -1.65 -4.98 -2.33
N GLN A 133 -0.94 -3.85 -2.20
CA GLN A 133 -0.74 -3.20 -0.91
C GLN A 133 -2.02 -2.56 -0.36
N LEU A 134 -2.87 -1.98 -1.21
CA LEU A 134 -4.17 -1.46 -0.82
C LEU A 134 -5.05 -2.59 -0.27
N GLU A 135 -5.15 -3.72 -0.98
CA GLU A 135 -5.92 -4.88 -0.53
C GLU A 135 -5.46 -5.35 0.85
N ALA A 136 -4.16 -5.57 1.02
CA ALA A 136 -3.59 -6.00 2.30
C ALA A 136 -3.92 -5.01 3.43
N ALA A 137 -3.82 -3.70 3.17
CA ALA A 137 -4.14 -2.67 4.17
C ALA A 137 -5.63 -2.66 4.52
N VAL A 138 -6.51 -2.81 3.53
CA VAL A 138 -7.98 -2.83 3.72
C VAL A 138 -8.42 -4.07 4.50
N VAL A 139 -7.86 -5.25 4.17
CA VAL A 139 -8.11 -6.49 4.91
C VAL A 139 -7.64 -6.38 6.36
N GLN A 140 -6.47 -5.76 6.59
CA GLN A 140 -5.96 -5.51 7.94
C GLN A 140 -6.90 -4.60 8.75
N ILE A 141 -7.36 -3.48 8.16
CA ILE A 141 -8.31 -2.57 8.81
C ILE A 141 -9.60 -3.31 9.16
N SER A 142 -10.16 -4.08 8.22
CA SER A 142 -11.39 -4.85 8.44
C SER A 142 -11.25 -5.87 9.57
N ALA A 143 -10.15 -6.65 9.59
CA ALA A 143 -9.89 -7.62 10.64
C ALA A 143 -9.74 -6.96 12.02
N GLN A 144 -9.07 -5.81 12.06
CA GLN A 144 -8.88 -5.06 13.31
C GLN A 144 -10.19 -4.50 13.86
N GLU A 145 -11.04 -3.96 13.00
CA GLU A 145 -12.36 -3.47 13.43
C GLU A 145 -13.27 -4.59 13.90
N GLN A 146 -13.29 -5.72 13.20
CA GLN A 146 -14.03 -6.91 13.66
C GLN A 146 -13.56 -7.38 15.03
N ALA A 147 -12.24 -7.37 15.29
CA ALA A 147 -11.70 -7.71 16.60
C ALA A 147 -12.15 -6.74 17.69
N ILE A 148 -12.10 -5.43 17.43
CA ILE A 148 -12.58 -4.39 18.37
C ILE A 148 -14.08 -4.56 18.66
N GLN A 149 -14.89 -4.78 17.62
CA GLN A 149 -16.33 -4.99 17.78
C GLN A 149 -16.64 -6.23 18.61
N SER A 150 -15.95 -7.35 18.34
CA SER A 150 -16.13 -8.58 19.11
C SER A 150 -15.78 -8.40 20.60
N ALA A 151 -14.76 -7.60 20.90
CA ALA A 151 -14.37 -7.29 22.27
C ALA A 151 -15.38 -6.38 22.98
N LEU A 152 -15.98 -5.42 22.27
CA LEU A 152 -16.99 -4.52 22.81
C LEU A 152 -18.31 -5.27 23.08
N VAL A 153 -18.74 -6.15 22.17
CA VAL A 153 -19.91 -7.02 22.36
C VAL A 153 -19.70 -8.02 23.51
N ALA A 154 -18.48 -8.55 23.67
CA ALA A 154 -18.17 -9.41 24.82
C ALA A 154 -18.27 -8.64 26.16
N GLN A 155 -17.79 -7.39 26.20
CA GLN A 155 -17.91 -6.54 27.39
C GLN A 155 -19.37 -6.20 27.73
N SER A 156 -20.21 -5.91 26.74
CA SER A 156 -21.63 -5.62 26.98
C SER A 156 -22.40 -6.86 27.48
N GLN A 157 -22.08 -8.06 26.99
CA GLN A 157 -22.68 -9.31 27.46
C GLN A 157 -22.27 -9.68 28.89
N ASP A 158 -21.02 -9.40 29.28
CA ASP A 158 -20.56 -9.61 30.67
C ASP A 158 -21.21 -8.61 31.64
N ALA A 159 -21.47 -7.36 31.20
CA ALA A 159 -22.21 -6.37 32.00
C ALA A 159 -23.67 -6.82 32.25
N ASP A 160 -24.33 -7.39 31.24
CA ASP A 160 -25.70 -7.91 31.35
C ASP A 160 -25.78 -9.18 32.23
N ARG A 161 -24.73 -10.02 32.22
CA ARG A 161 -24.62 -11.21 33.09
C ARG A 161 -24.19 -10.93 34.51
N SER A 162 -23.43 -9.86 34.76
CA SER A 162 -22.99 -9.46 36.10
C SER A 162 -24.11 -8.84 36.95
N GLY A 163 -25.38 -8.94 36.52
CA GLY A 163 -26.57 -8.49 37.25
C GLY A 163 -26.49 -8.76 38.75
N ARG A 164 -26.00 -7.77 39.50
CA ARG A 164 -25.90 -7.80 40.95
C ARG A 164 -26.93 -6.82 41.49
N ILE A 165 -27.85 -7.39 42.25
CA ILE A 165 -29.12 -6.81 42.69
C ILE A 165 -28.91 -5.79 43.83
N VAL A 166 -29.46 -4.59 43.63
CA VAL A 166 -30.10 -3.58 44.51
C VAL A 166 -29.65 -3.44 45.97
N ALA A 167 -29.38 -2.19 46.38
CA ALA A 167 -29.60 -1.73 47.76
C ALA A 167 -30.47 -0.47 47.80
N GLU A 168 -31.60 -0.54 48.51
CA GLU A 168 -32.43 0.62 48.87
C GLU A 168 -31.83 1.33 50.09
N HIS A 169 -31.62 2.65 50.00
CA HIS A 169 -31.38 3.49 51.16
C HIS A 169 -32.27 4.74 51.08
N GLN A 170 -33.42 4.72 51.77
CA GLN A 170 -34.39 5.83 51.94
C GLN A 170 -35.21 6.26 50.70
N GLY A 171 -35.71 5.33 49.88
CA GLY A 171 -36.61 5.67 48.76
C GLY A 171 -35.92 6.29 47.52
N GLN A 172 -34.59 6.28 47.47
CA GLN A 172 -33.84 6.67 46.27
C GLN A 172 -32.87 5.54 45.87
N VAL A 173 -33.18 4.87 44.77
CA VAL A 173 -32.33 3.88 44.10
C VAL A 173 -31.42 4.65 43.15
N ILE A 174 -30.11 4.71 43.42
CA ILE A 174 -29.16 5.48 42.57
C ILE A 174 -28.27 4.55 41.71
N GLU A 175 -28.26 3.24 41.95
CA GLU A 175 -27.39 2.31 41.20
C GLU A 175 -27.92 1.96 39.79
N PHE A 176 -29.23 2.13 39.53
CA PHE A 176 -29.86 1.74 38.26
C PHE A 176 -29.63 2.75 37.11
N GLN A 177 -29.67 4.05 37.41
CA GLN A 177 -29.62 5.09 36.37
C GLN A 177 -28.22 5.23 35.74
N GLU A 178 -27.15 5.03 36.52
CA GLU A 178 -25.78 5.05 36.01
C GLU A 178 -25.50 3.83 35.13
N LEU A 179 -25.99 2.64 35.52
CA LEU A 179 -25.90 1.41 34.72
C LEU A 179 -26.71 1.50 33.42
N GLU A 180 -27.95 1.99 33.46
CA GLU A 180 -28.76 2.22 32.25
C GLU A 180 -28.09 3.22 31.30
N ASN A 181 -27.46 4.27 31.84
CA ASN A 181 -26.69 5.22 31.03
C ASN A 181 -25.44 4.57 30.43
N GLU A 182 -24.73 3.70 31.16
CA GLU A 182 -23.54 3.00 30.66
C GLU A 182 -23.90 1.96 29.59
N ILE A 183 -24.99 1.20 29.80
CA ILE A 183 -25.53 0.26 28.80
C ILE A 183 -25.96 1.02 27.54
N ALA A 184 -26.75 2.09 27.67
CA ALA A 184 -27.17 2.90 26.53
C ALA A 184 -25.99 3.55 25.80
N HIS A 185 -24.94 3.95 26.53
CA HIS A 185 -23.72 4.47 25.93
C HIS A 185 -22.95 3.40 25.14
N ASN A 186 -22.80 2.19 25.72
CA ASN A 186 -22.13 1.08 25.06
C ASN A 186 -22.92 0.60 23.84
N GLU A 187 -24.25 0.56 23.91
CA GLU A 187 -25.13 0.19 22.79
C GLU A 187 -25.04 1.19 21.64
N ALA A 188 -25.06 2.50 21.95
CA ALA A 188 -24.83 3.55 20.96
C ALA A 188 -23.43 3.46 20.31
N LEU A 189 -22.41 3.12 21.09
CA LEU A 189 -21.04 2.91 20.57
C LEU A 189 -20.97 1.67 19.67
N ILE A 190 -21.65 0.58 20.03
CA ILE A 190 -21.74 -0.64 19.20
C ILE A 190 -22.43 -0.33 17.87
N GLU A 191 -23.53 0.44 17.88
CA GLU A 191 -24.27 0.83 16.67
C GLU A 191 -23.44 1.77 15.76
N GLU A 192 -22.72 2.73 16.33
CA GLU A 192 -21.79 3.59 15.59
C GLU A 192 -20.73 2.75 14.85
N ARG A 193 -20.17 1.76 15.55
CA ARG A 193 -19.14 0.87 14.99
C ARG A 193 -19.66 -0.09 13.94
N GLU A 194 -20.88 -0.58 14.08
CA GLU A 194 -21.51 -1.41 13.05
C GLU A 194 -21.63 -0.64 11.72
N LYS A 195 -22.03 0.64 11.78
CA LYS A 195 -22.09 1.51 10.61
C LYS A 195 -20.73 1.77 9.98
N ASP A 196 -19.67 1.91 10.78
CA ASP A 196 -18.30 2.10 10.26
C ASP A 196 -17.77 0.84 9.57
N ILE A 197 -18.00 -0.33 10.18
CA ILE A 197 -17.63 -1.63 9.60
C ILE A 197 -18.35 -1.84 8.26
N ASP A 198 -19.64 -1.53 8.18
CA ASP A 198 -20.40 -1.64 6.93
C ASP A 198 -19.80 -0.78 5.80
N LYS A 199 -19.36 0.45 6.10
CA LYS A 199 -18.68 1.32 5.12
C LYS A 199 -17.38 0.69 4.63
N ILE A 200 -16.62 0.06 5.52
CA ILE A 200 -15.37 -0.60 5.17
C ILE A 200 -15.63 -1.85 4.34
N HIS A 201 -16.65 -2.65 4.65
CA HIS A 201 -17.03 -3.82 3.84
C HIS A 201 -17.45 -3.43 2.42
N GLN A 202 -18.22 -2.35 2.27
CA GLN A 202 -18.54 -1.79 0.94
C GLN A 202 -17.28 -1.37 0.19
N SER A 203 -16.35 -0.74 0.91
CA SER A 203 -15.06 -0.31 0.35
C SER A 203 -14.17 -1.50 -0.06
N VAL A 204 -14.19 -2.62 0.68
CA VAL A 204 -13.49 -3.87 0.33
C VAL A 204 -14.05 -4.45 -0.97
N ALA A 205 -15.38 -4.51 -1.09
CA ALA A 205 -16.03 -5.02 -2.30
C ALA A 205 -15.67 -4.17 -3.52
N GLN A 206 -15.62 -2.84 -3.37
CA GLN A 206 -15.20 -1.93 -4.42
C GLN A 206 -13.74 -2.17 -4.86
N VAL A 207 -12.82 -2.37 -3.91
CA VAL A 207 -11.42 -2.70 -4.23
C VAL A 207 -11.35 -3.99 -5.05
N GLN A 208 -12.07 -5.04 -4.64
CA GLN A 208 -12.08 -6.32 -5.34
C GLN A 208 -12.64 -6.26 -6.76
N GLU A 209 -13.64 -5.41 -7.01
CA GLU A 209 -14.18 -5.21 -8.36
C GLU A 209 -13.12 -4.60 -9.28
N ILE A 210 -12.44 -3.54 -8.83
CA ILE A 210 -11.41 -2.88 -9.63
C ILE A 210 -10.23 -3.82 -9.91
N PHE A 211 -9.90 -4.74 -9.00
CA PHE A 211 -8.86 -5.76 -9.24
C PHE A 211 -9.13 -6.69 -10.42
N ARG A 212 -10.39 -7.03 -10.67
CA ARG A 212 -10.76 -7.82 -11.85
C ARG A 212 -10.51 -7.01 -13.13
N ASP A 213 -10.79 -5.71 -13.08
CA ASP A 213 -10.50 -4.78 -14.18
C ASP A 213 -8.99 -4.56 -14.38
N LEU A 214 -8.19 -4.64 -13.32
CA LEU A 214 -6.73 -4.61 -13.39
C LEU A 214 -6.16 -5.85 -14.09
N ALA A 215 -6.69 -7.03 -13.79
CA ALA A 215 -6.24 -8.27 -14.41
C ALA A 215 -6.38 -8.24 -15.93
N ALA A 216 -7.43 -7.58 -16.45
CA ALA A 216 -7.59 -7.35 -17.88
C ALA A 216 -6.49 -6.43 -18.46
N ILE A 217 -6.18 -5.32 -17.78
CA ILE A 217 -5.13 -4.37 -18.22
C ILE A 217 -3.73 -5.01 -18.16
N VAL A 218 -3.47 -5.88 -17.18
CA VAL A 218 -2.20 -6.58 -17.02
C VAL A 218 -2.05 -7.73 -18.01
N GLY A 219 -3.11 -8.49 -18.26
CA GLY A 219 -3.11 -9.61 -19.20
C GLY A 219 -2.78 -9.20 -20.65
N GLU A 220 -3.19 -8.00 -21.06
CA GLU A 220 -2.92 -7.46 -22.41
C GLU A 220 -1.44 -7.13 -22.66
N GLN A 221 -0.54 -7.19 -21.67
CA GLN A 221 0.86 -6.78 -21.81
C GLN A 221 1.81 -7.89 -22.25
N GLN A 222 1.38 -9.15 -22.30
CA GLN A 222 2.27 -10.27 -22.60
C GLN A 222 2.75 -10.27 -24.07
N THR A 223 1.93 -9.80 -25.01
CA THR A 223 2.26 -9.81 -26.46
C THR A 223 3.32 -8.79 -26.85
N ALA A 224 3.46 -7.67 -26.14
CA ALA A 224 4.42 -6.61 -26.48
C ALA A 224 5.88 -6.94 -26.12
N ILE A 225 6.12 -8.01 -25.35
CA ILE A 225 7.46 -8.42 -24.90
C ILE A 225 8.27 -9.02 -26.04
N ASP A 226 7.62 -9.80 -26.90
CA ASP A 226 8.26 -10.51 -28.02
C ASP A 226 8.82 -9.51 -29.04
N GLU A 227 8.14 -8.39 -29.28
CA GLU A 227 8.60 -7.33 -30.17
C GLU A 227 9.84 -6.59 -29.61
N ILE A 228 9.93 -6.45 -28.28
CA ILE A 228 11.07 -5.80 -27.63
C ILE A 228 12.30 -6.72 -27.67
N GLU A 229 12.12 -8.01 -27.37
CA GLU A 229 13.18 -9.00 -27.48
C GLU A 229 13.74 -9.02 -28.91
N THR A 230 12.84 -8.96 -29.90
CA THR A 230 13.20 -8.82 -31.32
C THR A 230 13.97 -7.53 -31.59
N ASN A 231 13.49 -6.37 -31.12
CA ASN A 231 14.15 -5.07 -31.36
C ASN A 231 15.54 -4.95 -30.69
N VAL A 232 15.69 -5.51 -29.49
CA VAL A 232 16.99 -5.55 -28.78
C VAL A 232 17.95 -6.49 -29.51
N HIS A 233 17.49 -7.66 -29.93
CA HIS A 233 18.30 -8.60 -30.70
C HIS A 233 18.74 -7.98 -32.04
N ASP A 234 17.82 -7.35 -32.76
CA ASP A 234 18.12 -6.64 -34.01
C ASP A 234 19.14 -5.51 -33.83
N THR A 235 19.05 -4.76 -32.73
CA THR A 235 19.98 -3.66 -32.44
C THR A 235 21.36 -4.19 -32.08
N LEU A 236 21.43 -5.27 -31.30
CA LEU A 236 22.66 -5.98 -30.98
C LEU A 236 23.33 -6.47 -32.28
N ASP A 237 22.57 -7.12 -33.15
CA ASP A 237 23.01 -7.60 -34.46
C ASP A 237 23.56 -6.49 -35.34
N LYS A 238 22.82 -5.38 -35.46
CA LYS A 238 23.25 -4.21 -36.24
C LYS A 238 24.53 -3.59 -35.68
N THR A 239 24.66 -3.51 -34.35
CA THR A 239 25.85 -2.95 -33.69
C THR A 239 27.06 -3.85 -33.92
N GLN A 240 26.88 -5.17 -33.84
CA GLN A 240 27.95 -6.13 -34.08
C GLN A 240 28.44 -6.07 -35.53
N ARG A 241 27.52 -6.05 -36.51
CA ARG A 241 27.86 -5.86 -37.92
C ARG A 241 28.56 -4.52 -38.17
N GLY A 242 28.05 -3.43 -37.58
CA GLY A 242 28.67 -2.11 -37.67
C GLY A 242 30.10 -2.09 -37.13
N ARG A 243 30.34 -2.77 -36.01
CA ARG A 243 31.69 -2.94 -35.43
C ARG A 243 32.62 -3.69 -36.38
N ASP A 244 32.14 -4.77 -36.99
CA ASP A 244 32.95 -5.58 -37.91
C ASP A 244 33.28 -4.79 -39.18
N GLU A 245 32.36 -3.99 -39.71
CA GLU A 245 32.63 -3.08 -40.84
C GLU A 245 33.64 -1.98 -40.47
N VAL A 246 33.56 -1.40 -39.26
CA VAL A 246 34.54 -0.42 -38.77
C VAL A 246 35.92 -1.05 -38.61
N GLN A 247 35.99 -2.28 -38.08
CA GLN A 247 37.25 -3.02 -37.96
C GLN A 247 37.87 -3.28 -39.33
N LYS A 248 37.07 -3.75 -40.29
CA LYS A 248 37.50 -3.98 -41.66
C LYS A 248 37.98 -2.68 -42.33
N ALA A 249 37.29 -1.57 -42.12
CA ALA A 249 37.71 -0.26 -42.62
C ALA A 249 39.05 0.18 -42.01
N ALA A 250 39.26 -0.03 -40.71
CA ALA A 250 40.53 0.26 -40.04
C ALA A 250 41.69 -0.59 -40.61
N ASP A 251 41.44 -1.88 -40.84
CA ASP A 251 42.42 -2.78 -41.48
C ASP A 251 42.76 -2.33 -42.91
N MET A 252 41.76 -1.88 -43.68
CA MET A 252 41.98 -1.34 -45.03
C MET A 252 42.75 -0.01 -45.01
N GLN A 253 42.44 0.88 -44.07
CA GLN A 253 43.15 2.16 -43.91
C GLN A 253 44.62 1.95 -43.54
N SER A 254 44.94 1.00 -42.66
CA SER A 254 46.33 0.69 -42.29
C SER A 254 47.17 0.17 -43.46
N ARG A 255 46.52 -0.42 -44.48
CA ARG A 255 47.17 -0.91 -45.71
C ARG A 255 47.27 0.16 -46.80
N CYS A 256 46.49 1.24 -46.72
CA CYS A 256 46.55 2.36 -47.64
C CYS A 256 47.61 3.36 -47.16
N VAL A 257 48.87 3.06 -47.42
CA VAL A 257 49.94 4.07 -47.36
C VAL A 257 49.86 4.85 -48.66
N ILE A 258 49.42 6.12 -48.58
CA ILE A 258 49.52 7.06 -49.69
C ILE A 258 51.02 7.31 -49.90
N GLN A 259 51.58 6.73 -50.97
CA GLN A 259 52.94 6.99 -51.45
C GLN A 259 52.99 8.29 -52.26
#